data_AF-A0A3D0YV98-F1
#
_entry.id   AF-A0A3D0YV98-F1
#
_cell.length_a   1.000
_cell.length_b   1.000
_cell.length_c   1.000
_cell.angle_alpha   90.00
_cell.angle_beta   90.00
_cell.angle_gamma   90.00
#
_symmetry.space_group_name_H-M   'P 1'
#
loop_
_entity.id
_entity.type
_entity.pdbx_description
1 polymer ?
#
loop_
_entity_poly.entity_id
_entity_poly.type
_entity_poly.pdbx_seq_one_letter_code
_entity_poly.pdbx_strand_id
1 'polypeptide(L)'
;MRPNKLVRDLVPQMIEDNGDEAVTKILEQEEYFEALKDKLKEEVEDYLENDDPEELADIIEVIHALSEYHQMTINDIERLRQNKLEERGGFSERIFLEEVIEN
;
A
#
# COMPACT_ATOMS: atom_id res chain seq x y z
N MET A 1 -9.93 6.70 21.34
CA MET A 1 -8.98 5.57 21.33
C MET A 1 -8.33 5.60 19.96
N ARG A 2 -7.00 5.69 19.87
CA ARG A 2 -6.33 5.64 18.55
C ARG A 2 -6.58 4.24 17.95
N PRO A 3 -6.82 4.12 16.64
CA PRO A 3 -7.08 2.81 16.04
C PRO A 3 -5.84 1.91 16.18
N ASN A 4 -6.08 0.61 16.36
CA ASN A 4 -5.03 -0.41 16.22
C ASN A 4 -4.69 -0.47 14.72
N LYS A 5 -3.47 -0.10 14.35
CA LYS A 5 -3.00 -0.14 12.97
C LYS A 5 -1.63 -0.78 12.84
N LEU A 6 -1.34 -1.29 11.65
CA LEU A 6 0.01 -1.74 11.29
C LEU A 6 0.91 -0.51 11.15
N VAL A 7 2.11 -0.58 11.72
CA VAL A 7 3.11 0.50 11.66
C VAL A 7 4.45 -0.06 11.21
N ARG A 8 5.32 0.78 10.65
CA ARG A 8 6.70 0.42 10.31
C ARG A 8 7.49 0.06 11.58
N ASP A 9 8.49 -0.80 11.44
CA ASP A 9 9.24 -1.40 12.56
C ASP A 9 9.87 -0.39 13.54
N LEU A 10 10.25 0.79 13.04
CA LEU A 10 10.88 1.84 13.86
C LEU A 10 9.87 2.77 14.56
N VAL A 11 8.60 2.73 14.18
CA VAL A 11 7.57 3.63 14.74
C VAL A 11 7.38 3.45 16.24
N PRO A 12 7.34 2.22 16.81
CA PRO A 12 7.27 2.04 18.26
C PRO A 12 8.41 2.74 19.00
N GLN A 13 9.66 2.60 18.51
CA GLN A 13 10.82 3.27 19.12
C GLN A 13 10.70 4.80 19.01
N MET A 14 10.26 5.33 17.86
CA MET A 14 10.05 6.76 17.70
C MET A 14 8.97 7.32 18.66
N ILE A 15 7.94 6.53 18.99
CA ILE A 15 6.92 6.91 19.99
C ILE A 15 7.56 6.97 21.39
N GLU A 16 8.35 5.96 21.76
CA GLU A 16 9.06 5.91 23.05
C GLU A 16 10.08 7.05 23.20
N ASP A 17 10.84 7.35 22.14
CA ASP A 17 11.82 8.45 22.13
C ASP A 17 11.16 9.82 22.31
N ASN A 18 9.88 9.96 21.95
CA ASN A 18 9.07 11.15 22.17
C ASN A 18 8.45 11.21 23.58
N GLY A 19 8.72 10.22 24.44
CA GLY A 19 8.26 10.15 25.83
C GLY A 19 6.86 9.55 26.01
N ASP A 20 6.23 9.05 24.94
CA ASP A 20 4.98 8.30 24.98
C ASP A 20 5.26 6.78 25.16
N GLU A 21 4.25 6.01 25.55
CA GLU A 21 4.37 4.54 25.67
C GLU A 21 3.79 3.84 24.43
N ALA A 22 4.59 2.98 23.78
CA ALA A 22 4.16 2.17 22.65
C ALA A 22 3.76 0.76 23.10
N VAL A 23 2.47 0.41 23.02
CA VAL A 23 2.00 -0.96 23.28
C VAL A 23 1.85 -1.69 21.94
N THR A 24 2.68 -2.71 21.71
CA THR A 24 2.74 -3.45 20.44
C THR A 24 2.48 -4.94 20.61
N LYS A 25 2.11 -5.60 19.51
CA LYS A 25 2.12 -7.06 19.37
C LYS A 25 2.66 -7.44 18.01
N ILE A 26 3.28 -8.61 17.90
CA ILE A 26 3.63 -9.21 16.61
C ILE A 26 2.41 -9.97 16.10
N LEU A 27 2.08 -9.79 14.82
CA LEU A 27 0.95 -10.46 14.18
C LEU A 27 1.39 -11.81 13.58
N GLU A 28 0.52 -12.80 13.66
CA GLU A 28 0.68 -14.06 12.91
C GLU A 28 0.40 -13.81 11.42
N GLN A 29 0.80 -14.75 10.56
CA GLN A 29 0.79 -14.56 9.09
C GLN A 29 -0.58 -14.14 8.53
N GLU A 30 -1.68 -14.76 8.97
CA GLU A 30 -3.03 -14.42 8.50
C GLU A 30 -3.51 -13.06 9.02
N GLU A 31 -3.25 -12.75 10.30
CA GLU A 31 -3.59 -11.45 10.88
C GLU A 31 -2.78 -10.32 10.22
N TYR A 32 -1.51 -10.58 9.93
CA TYR A 32 -0.61 -9.65 9.25
C TYR A 32 -1.09 -9.31 7.84
N PHE A 33 -1.55 -10.31 7.08
CA PHE A 33 -2.07 -10.09 5.74
C PHE A 33 -3.32 -9.21 5.71
N GLU A 34 -4.28 -9.46 6.61
CA GLU A 34 -5.45 -8.60 6.72
C GLU A 34 -5.06 -7.19 7.17
N ALA A 35 -4.10 -7.06 8.09
CA ALA A 35 -3.58 -5.75 8.50
C ALA A 35 -2.87 -5.00 7.36
N LEU A 36 -2.15 -5.68 6.46
CA LEU A 36 -1.57 -5.07 5.25
C LEU A 36 -2.64 -4.55 4.29
N LYS A 37 -3.74 -5.28 4.11
CA LYS A 37 -4.86 -4.84 3.27
C LYS A 37 -5.54 -3.60 3.84
N ASP A 38 -5.72 -3.55 5.16
CA ASP A 38 -6.28 -2.37 5.81
C ASP A 38 -5.29 -1.21 5.77
N LYS A 39 -3.98 -1.46 5.91
CA LYS A 39 -2.96 -0.43 5.74
C LYS A 39 -2.94 0.14 4.33
N LEU A 40 -3.08 -0.69 3.29
CA LEU A 40 -3.18 -0.21 1.91
C LEU A 40 -4.38 0.74 1.70
N LYS A 41 -5.52 0.46 2.35
CA LYS A 41 -6.68 1.35 2.27
C LYS A 41 -6.41 2.66 3.00
N GLU A 42 -5.81 2.61 4.19
CA GLU A 42 -5.42 3.79 4.97
C GLU A 42 -4.56 4.73 4.13
N GLU A 43 -3.44 4.27 3.55
CA GLU A 43 -2.53 5.18 2.80
C GLU A 43 -3.18 5.70 1.50
N VAL A 44 -4.06 4.91 0.86
CA VAL A 44 -4.82 5.37 -0.32
C VAL A 44 -5.84 6.42 0.08
N GLU A 45 -6.56 6.25 1.18
CA GLU A 45 -7.49 7.24 1.71
C GLU A 45 -6.73 8.52 2.09
N ASP A 46 -5.60 8.42 2.77
CA ASP A 46 -4.76 9.56 3.15
C ASP A 46 -4.21 10.32 1.92
N TYR A 47 -3.79 9.61 0.87
CA TYR A 47 -3.41 10.24 -0.41
C TYR A 47 -4.59 10.97 -1.06
N LEU A 48 -5.77 10.34 -1.09
CA LEU A 48 -6.98 10.93 -1.71
C LEU A 48 -7.48 12.15 -0.94
N GLU A 49 -7.22 12.23 0.37
CA GLU A 49 -7.59 13.38 1.20
C GLU A 49 -6.60 14.55 1.09
N ASN A 50 -5.30 14.26 1.00
CA ASN A 50 -4.26 15.27 1.20
C ASN A 50 -3.37 15.56 -0.03
N ASP A 51 -3.46 14.74 -1.10
CA ASP A 51 -2.60 14.80 -2.29
C ASP A 51 -1.08 14.77 -1.98
N ASP A 52 -0.69 14.19 -0.84
CA ASP A 52 0.71 14.18 -0.37
C ASP A 52 1.52 13.04 -1.03
N PRO A 53 2.62 13.33 -1.75
CA PRO A 53 3.49 12.31 -2.31
C PRO A 53 4.14 11.36 -1.29
N GLU A 54 4.23 11.73 -0.01
CA GLU A 54 4.72 10.81 1.04
C GLU A 54 3.80 9.58 1.16
N GLU A 55 2.48 9.75 1.02
CA GLU A 55 1.52 8.64 1.06
C GLU A 55 1.69 7.68 -0.13
N LEU A 56 2.13 8.18 -1.30
CA LEU A 56 2.49 7.31 -2.43
C LEU A 56 3.71 6.43 -2.10
N ALA A 57 4.67 6.94 -1.32
CA ALA A 57 5.82 6.17 -0.88
C ALA A 57 5.41 5.09 0.15
N ASP A 58 4.45 5.40 1.03
CA ASP A 58 3.89 4.42 1.95
C ASP A 58 3.06 3.35 1.22
N ILE A 59 2.28 3.71 0.20
CA ILE A 59 1.61 2.74 -0.69
C ILE A 59 2.62 1.79 -1.34
N ILE A 60 3.78 2.31 -1.79
CA ILE A 60 4.85 1.48 -2.35
C ILE A 60 5.38 0.48 -1.31
N GLU A 61 5.64 0.92 -0.08
CA GLU A 61 6.08 0.03 1.01
C GLU A 61 5.07 -1.10 1.26
N VAL A 62 3.77 -0.77 1.29
CA VAL A 62 2.73 -1.79 1.46
C VAL A 62 2.69 -2.76 0.28
N ILE A 63 2.90 -2.29 -0.95
CA ILE A 63 3.01 -3.17 -2.13
C ILE A 63 4.22 -4.11 -2.01
N HIS A 64 5.37 -3.64 -1.50
CA HIS A 64 6.52 -4.49 -1.24
C HIS A 64 6.16 -5.64 -0.27
N ALA A 65 5.55 -5.31 0.87
CA ALA A 65 5.14 -6.32 1.86
C ALA A 65 4.08 -7.31 1.32
N LEU A 66 3.09 -6.82 0.57
CA LEU A 66 2.09 -7.67 -0.07
C LEU A 66 2.68 -8.56 -1.17
N SER A 67 3.72 -8.10 -1.87
CA SER A 67 4.44 -8.92 -2.87
C SER A 67 5.06 -10.14 -2.20
N GLU A 68 5.73 -9.94 -1.07
CA GLU A 68 6.36 -11.02 -0.31
C GLU A 68 5.32 -12.03 0.21
N TYR A 69 4.16 -11.55 0.66
CA TYR A 69 3.03 -12.43 1.03
C TYR A 69 2.62 -13.35 -0.13
N HIS A 70 2.60 -12.83 -1.36
CA HIS A 70 2.33 -13.60 -2.57
C HIS A 70 3.52 -14.46 -3.05
N GLN A 71 4.61 -14.54 -2.27
CA GLN A 71 5.86 -15.23 -2.64
C GLN A 71 6.46 -14.65 -3.93
N MET A 72 6.28 -13.35 -4.13
CA MET A 72 6.79 -12.59 -5.27
C MET A 72 7.75 -11.51 -4.79
N THR A 73 8.72 -11.16 -5.64
CA THR A 73 9.54 -9.97 -5.41
C THR A 73 8.86 -8.74 -6.01
N ILE A 74 9.25 -7.54 -5.58
CA ILE A 74 8.80 -6.31 -6.22
C ILE A 74 9.14 -6.27 -7.73
N ASN A 75 10.25 -6.90 -8.13
CA ASN A 75 10.63 -7.00 -9.54
C ASN A 75 9.66 -7.89 -10.34
N ASP A 76 9.03 -8.87 -9.71
CA ASP A 76 8.00 -9.68 -10.34
C ASP A 76 6.71 -8.88 -10.55
N ILE A 77 6.32 -8.06 -9.57
CA ILE A 77 5.20 -7.11 -9.71
C ILE A 77 5.48 -6.08 -10.80
N GLU A 78 6.70 -5.52 -10.82
CA GLU A 78 7.11 -4.57 -11.86
C GLU A 78 7.08 -5.20 -13.25
N ARG A 79 7.50 -6.46 -13.39
CA ARG A 79 7.37 -7.20 -14.66
C ARG A 79 5.91 -7.37 -15.08
N LEU A 80 5.00 -7.68 -14.14
CA LEU A 80 3.56 -7.74 -14.43
C LEU A 80 3.02 -6.36 -14.86
N ARG A 81 3.47 -5.27 -14.24
CA ARG A 81 3.10 -3.89 -14.61
C ARG A 81 3.58 -3.55 -16.02
N GLN A 82 4.83 -3.88 -16.35
CA GLN A 82 5.43 -3.63 -17.67
C GLN A 82 4.71 -4.43 -18.77
N ASN A 83 4.42 -5.71 -18.55
CA ASN A 83 3.64 -6.50 -19.52
C ASN A 83 2.26 -5.87 -19.79
N LYS A 84 1.57 -5.38 -18.75
CA LYS A 84 0.30 -4.65 -18.93
C LYS A 84 0.48 -3.33 -19.69
N LEU A 85 1.57 -2.61 -19.43
CA LEU A 85 1.90 -1.38 -20.14
C LEU A 85 2.12 -1.64 -21.64
N GLU A 86 2.83 -2.73 -21.99
CA GLU A 86 3.04 -3.14 -23.38
C GLU A 86 1.74 -3.60 -24.06
N GLU A 87 0.92 -4.41 -23.37
CA GLU A 87 -0.31 -4.97 -23.91
C GLU A 87 -1.46 -3.95 -24.03
N ARG A 88 -1.55 -2.99 -23.09
CA ARG A 88 -2.75 -2.15 -22.89
C ARG A 88 -2.46 -0.65 -22.87
N GLY A 89 -1.18 -0.25 -22.91
CA GLY A 89 -0.78 1.13 -22.68
C GLY A 89 -0.82 1.54 -21.21
N GLY A 90 -0.45 2.79 -20.96
CA GLY A 90 -0.46 3.40 -19.62
C GLY A 90 -1.44 4.56 -19.55
N PHE A 91 -1.36 5.35 -18.48
CA PHE A 91 -2.28 6.48 -18.26
C PHE A 91 -1.80 7.80 -18.92
N SER A 92 -0.74 7.78 -19.74
CA SER A 92 -0.15 8.99 -20.34
C SER A 92 -1.10 9.74 -21.28
N GLU A 93 -1.94 8.99 -21.99
CA GLU A 93 -2.91 9.54 -22.96
C GLU A 93 -4.17 10.12 -22.30
N ARG A 94 -4.33 9.96 -20.98
CA ARG A 94 -5.45 10.51 -20.19
C ARG A 94 -6.84 10.12 -20.73
N ILE A 95 -6.97 8.90 -21.25
CA ILE A 95 -8.21 8.39 -21.82
C ILE A 95 -9.19 8.02 -20.69
N PHE A 96 -10.41 8.57 -20.74
CA PHE A 96 -11.54 8.20 -19.88
C PHE A 96 -12.61 7.51 -20.72
N LEU A 97 -13.05 6.31 -20.32
CA LEU A 97 -14.10 5.56 -21.02
C LEU A 97 -15.47 5.98 -20.48
N GLU A 98 -16.27 6.67 -21.30
CA GLU A 98 -17.61 7.15 -20.89
C GLU A 98 -18.70 6.08 -21.05
N GLU A 99 -18.72 5.36 -22.17
CA GLU A 99 -19.70 4.32 -22.45
C GLU A 99 -19.16 3.26 -23.42
N VAL A 100 -19.75 2.07 -23.38
CA VAL A 100 -19.52 1.01 -24.38
C VAL A 100 -20.87 0.71 -25.03
N ILE A 101 -20.96 0.93 -26.34
CA ILE A 101 -22.14 0.58 -27.13
C ILE A 101 -21.91 -0.81 -27.74
N GLU A 102 -22.75 -1.78 -27.35
CA GLU A 102 -22.75 -3.11 -27.94
C GLU A 102 -23.48 -3.11 -29.30
N ASN A 103 -22.90 -3.78 -30.30
CA ASN A 103 -23.51 -3.97 -31.63
C ASN A 103 -24.21 -5.32 -31.74
#